data_AF-A0A967YXT7-F1
#
_entry.id   AF-A0A967YXT7-F1
#
_cell.length_a   1.000
_cell.length_b   1.000
_cell.length_c   1.000
_cell.angle_alpha   90.00
_cell.angle_beta   90.00
_cell.angle_gamma   90.00
#
_symmetry.space_group_name_H-M   'P 1'
#
loop_
_entity.id
_entity.type
_entity.pdbx_description
1 polymer ?
#
loop_
_entity_poly.entity_id
_entity_poly.type
_entity_poly.pdbx_seq_one_letter_code
_entity_poly.pdbx_strand_id
1 'polypeptide(L)'
;TILHRNLIKLCVDRGVEVDETYQLNLGGNTDFLNMTVEKRLKTKRISKTEAVTSLVPYKVPTRIGPSDYVPFLDDKKICYIFI
;
A
#
# COMPACT_ATOMS: atom_id res chain seq x y z
N THR A 1 -4.23 2.75 -2.40
CA THR A 1 -4.50 1.49 -3.12
C THR A 1 -5.13 1.72 -4.48
N ILE A 2 -6.23 2.46 -4.65
CA ILE A 2 -6.82 2.70 -6.00
C ILE A 2 -5.80 3.30 -6.98
N LEU A 3 -5.14 4.40 -6.59
CA LEU A 3 -4.12 5.04 -7.42
C LEU A 3 -2.97 4.08 -7.77
N HIS A 4 -2.42 3.40 -6.76
CA HIS A 4 -1.34 2.43 -6.93
C HIS A 4 -1.71 1.32 -7.93
N ARG A 5 -2.92 0.75 -7.82
CA ARG A 5 -3.42 -0.25 -8.76
C ARG A 5 -3.47 0.25 -10.20
N ASN A 6 -3.98 1.47 -10.41
CA ASN A 6 -4.10 2.05 -11.74
C ASN A 6 -2.72 2.29 -12.37
N LEU A 7 -1.75 2.76 -11.58
CA LEU A 7 -0.38 2.98 -12.07
C LEU A 7 0.29 1.66 -12.44
N ILE A 8 0.23 0.64 -11.58
CA ILE A 8 0.78 -0.69 -11.85
C ILE A 8 0.14 -1.30 -13.09
N LYS A 9 -1.18 -1.24 -13.20
CA LYS A 9 -1.90 -1.72 -14.38
C LYS A 9 -1.44 -0.99 -15.66
N LEU A 10 -1.29 0.33 -15.60
CA LEU A 10 -0.81 1.11 -16.75
C LEU A 10 0.61 0.69 -17.17
N CYS A 11 1.53 0.49 -16.23
CA CYS A 11 2.88 0.00 -16.51
C CYS A 11 2.83 -1.35 -17.23
N VAL A 12 2.10 -2.33 -16.66
CA VAL A 12 1.95 -3.67 -17.23
C VAL A 12 1.29 -3.63 -18.61
N ASP A 13 0.20 -2.86 -18.78
CA ASP A 13 -0.52 -2.72 -20.06
C ASP A 13 0.36 -2.05 -21.14
N ARG A 14 1.44 -1.36 -20.75
CA ARG A 14 2.44 -0.76 -21.65
C ARG A 14 3.70 -1.60 -21.84
N GLY A 15 3.75 -2.81 -21.27
CA GLY A 15 4.89 -3.71 -21.37
C GLY A 15 6.07 -3.32 -20.47
N VAL A 16 5.86 -2.46 -19.47
CA VAL A 16 6.87 -2.14 -18.45
C VAL A 16 6.89 -3.24 -17.41
N GLU A 17 8.08 -3.75 -17.11
CA GLU A 17 8.32 -4.68 -16.01
C GLU A 17 8.52 -3.90 -14.71
N VAL A 18 7.82 -4.30 -13.64
CA VAL A 18 7.89 -3.69 -12.32
C VAL A 18 8.73 -4.59 -11.44
N ASP A 19 9.94 -4.15 -11.12
CA ASP A 19 10.89 -4.94 -10.33
C ASP A 19 10.48 -5.05 -8.86
N GLU A 20 10.03 -3.94 -8.26
CA GLU A 20 9.57 -3.91 -6.87
C GLU A 20 8.63 -2.72 -6.64
N THR A 21 7.76 -2.82 -5.64
CA THR A 21 6.83 -1.73 -5.34
C THR A 21 6.42 -1.68 -3.88
N TYR A 22 6.16 -0.46 -3.36
CA TYR A 22 5.59 -0.31 -2.03
C TYR A 22 4.61 0.85 -1.93
N GLN A 23 3.72 0.74 -0.93
CA GLN A 23 2.82 1.81 -0.53
C GLN A 23 2.91 2.02 0.98
N LEU A 24 3.37 3.20 1.38
CA LEU A 24 3.42 3.61 2.78
C LEU A 24 2.24 4.53 3.09
N ASN A 25 1.50 4.24 4.17
CA ASN A 25 0.37 5.08 4.59
C ASN A 25 0.60 5.62 6.00
N LEU A 26 0.50 6.94 6.16
CA LEU A 26 0.61 7.67 7.43
C LEU A 26 -0.71 8.38 7.75
N GLY A 27 -1.00 8.56 9.04
CA GLY A 27 -2.11 9.38 9.52
C GLY A 27 -2.06 9.58 11.04
N GLY A 28 -2.87 10.50 11.57
CA GLY A 28 -2.87 10.89 12.98
C GLY A 28 -4.15 10.56 13.74
N ASN A 29 -5.12 9.95 13.08
CA ASN A 29 -6.37 9.53 13.72
C ASN A 29 -6.22 8.18 14.43
N THR A 30 -7.25 7.81 15.19
CA THR A 30 -7.25 6.57 15.98
C THR A 30 -7.27 5.30 15.12
N ASP A 31 -7.67 5.34 13.84
CA ASP A 31 -7.52 4.19 12.93
C ASP A 31 -6.03 3.88 12.73
N PHE A 32 -5.20 4.91 12.48
CA PHE A 32 -3.74 4.75 12.35
C PHE A 32 -3.07 4.34 13.66
N LEU A 33 -3.51 4.89 14.79
CA LEU A 33 -3.01 4.45 16.10
C LEU A 33 -3.30 2.97 16.35
N ASN A 34 -4.52 2.53 16.07
CA ASN A 34 -4.94 1.13 16.19
C ASN A 34 -4.24 0.21 15.19
N MET A 35 -3.75 0.77 14.09
CA MET A 35 -2.99 0.10 13.05
C MET A 35 -1.49 -0.06 13.37
N THR A 36 -0.99 0.42 14.51
CA THR A 36 0.40 0.11 14.95
C THR A 36 0.55 -1.34 15.44
N VAL A 37 -0.57 -2.01 15.78
CA VAL A 37 -0.56 -3.39 16.29
C VAL A 37 -0.50 -4.39 15.13
N GLU A 38 0.70 -4.90 14.80
CA GLU A 38 0.96 -5.84 13.70
C GLU A 38 -0.03 -7.03 13.63
N LYS A 39 -0.45 -7.60 14.77
CA LYS A 39 -1.43 -8.71 14.79
C LYS A 39 -2.78 -8.34 14.15
N ARG A 40 -3.21 -7.09 14.21
CA ARG A 40 -4.47 -6.59 13.62
C ARG A 40 -4.32 -6.24 12.13
N LEU A 41 -3.09 -6.16 11.64
CA LEU A 41 -2.78 -5.75 10.27
C LEU A 41 -2.73 -6.89 9.27
N LYS A 42 -2.57 -8.14 9.74
CA LYS A 42 -2.33 -9.29 8.86
C LYS A 42 -3.35 -9.40 7.72
N THR A 43 -4.64 -9.35 8.04
CA THR A 43 -5.71 -9.45 7.05
C THR A 43 -5.75 -8.25 6.10
N LYS A 44 -5.63 -7.02 6.63
CA LYS A 44 -5.60 -5.79 5.81
C LYS A 44 -4.35 -5.71 4.92
N ARG A 45 -3.22 -6.28 5.36
CA ARG A 45 -1.97 -6.35 4.58
C ARG A 45 -2.11 -7.32 3.42
N ILE A 46 -2.66 -8.52 3.67
CA ILE A 46 -2.93 -9.52 2.63
C ILE A 46 -3.84 -8.93 1.55
N SER A 47 -5.03 -8.45 1.93
CA SER A 47 -6.02 -7.98 0.96
C SER A 47 -5.55 -6.78 0.12
N LYS A 48 -4.75 -5.87 0.70
CA LYS A 48 -4.19 -4.73 -0.04
C LYS A 48 -3.00 -5.10 -0.91
N THR A 49 -2.20 -6.09 -0.51
CA THR A 49 -1.08 -6.60 -1.30
C THR A 49 -1.62 -7.36 -2.50
N GLU A 50 -2.57 -8.29 -2.28
CA GLU A 50 -3.26 -9.04 -3.33
C GLU A 50 -3.91 -8.13 -4.36
N ALA A 51 -4.51 -7.02 -3.91
CA ALA A 51 -5.14 -6.06 -4.80
C ALA A 51 -4.19 -5.43 -5.84
N VAL A 52 -2.87 -5.42 -5.59
CA VAL A 52 -1.85 -4.95 -6.53
C VAL A 52 -1.17 -6.12 -7.23
N THR A 53 -0.76 -7.16 -6.49
CA THR A 53 -0.06 -8.31 -7.09
C THR A 53 -0.96 -9.09 -8.05
N SER A 54 -2.29 -9.05 -7.91
CA SER A 54 -3.21 -9.70 -8.86
C SER A 54 -3.25 -9.03 -10.24
N LEU A 55 -2.68 -7.84 -10.39
CA LEU A 55 -2.64 -7.10 -11.66
C LEU A 55 -1.39 -7.43 -12.48
N VAL A 56 -0.41 -8.08 -11.86
CA VAL A 56 0.88 -8.40 -12.46
C VAL A 56 0.95 -9.91 -12.69
N PRO A 57 1.31 -10.39 -13.90
CA PRO A 57 1.32 -11.83 -14.20
C PRO A 57 2.53 -12.58 -13.61
N TYR A 58 3.39 -11.90 -12.85
CA TYR A 58 4.60 -12.43 -12.22
C TYR A 58 4.70 -11.99 -10.75
N LYS A 59 5.63 -12.60 -10.02
CA LYS A 59 5.88 -12.24 -8.62
C LYS A 59 6.65 -10.92 -8.56
N VAL A 60 6.06 -9.93 -7.89
CA VAL A 60 6.70 -8.64 -7.60
C VAL A 60 6.85 -8.48 -6.09
N PRO A 61 8.08 -8.28 -5.57
CA PRO A 61 8.30 -7.81 -4.21
C PRO A 61 7.41 -6.60 -3.90
N THR A 62 6.44 -6.80 -2.99
CA THR A 62 5.40 -5.80 -2.72
C THR A 62 5.24 -5.59 -1.22
N ARG A 63 5.24 -4.32 -0.77
CA ARG A 63 4.91 -3.96 0.62
C ARG A 63 3.80 -2.91 0.67
N ILE A 64 2.60 -3.32 1.08
CA ILE A 64 1.44 -2.41 1.19
C ILE A 64 0.79 -2.54 2.57
N GLY A 65 0.70 -1.42 3.29
CA GLY A 65 0.06 -1.41 4.61
C GLY A 65 0.06 -0.03 5.26
N PRO A 66 -0.63 0.13 6.40
CA PRO A 66 -0.33 1.26 7.28
C PRO A 66 1.14 1.18 7.71
N SER A 67 1.77 2.34 7.74
CA SER A 67 3.21 2.46 7.96
C SER A 67 3.51 3.07 9.31
N ASP A 68 2.79 4.13 9.67
CA ASP A 68 3.02 4.78 10.95
C ASP A 68 1.83 5.63 11.41
N TYR A 69 1.88 5.99 12.69
CA TYR A 69 1.00 6.93 13.35
C TYR A 69 1.76 8.23 13.63
N VAL A 70 1.25 9.35 13.11
CA VAL A 70 1.86 10.66 13.31
C VAL A 70 0.78 11.60 13.89
N PRO A 71 0.81 11.88 15.20
CA PRO A 71 -0.33 12.47 15.92
C PRO A 71 -0.78 13.82 15.35
N PHE A 72 0.16 14.67 14.94
CA PHE A 72 -0.13 15.99 14.39
C PHE A 72 -0.68 15.97 12.95
N LEU A 73 -0.89 14.79 12.36
CA LEU A 73 -1.59 14.68 11.08
C LEU A 73 -3.12 14.68 11.25
N ASP A 74 -3.67 14.46 12.45
CA ASP A 74 -5.11 14.31 12.67
C ASP A 74 -5.75 13.37 11.61
N ASP A 75 -6.80 13.81 10.92
CA ASP A 75 -7.46 13.03 9.86
C ASP A 75 -6.77 13.14 8.48
N LYS A 76 -5.64 13.85 8.41
CA LYS A 76 -4.84 13.94 7.18
C LYS A 76 -4.10 12.63 6.95
N LYS A 77 -4.48 11.96 5.86
CA LYS A 77 -3.80 10.75 5.38
C LYS A 77 -2.78 11.08 4.30
N ILE A 78 -1.54 10.65 4.52
CA ILE A 78 -0.45 10.77 3.54
C ILE A 78 -0.11 9.37 3.00
N CYS A 79 0.05 9.27 1.69
CA CYS A 79 0.38 8.02 1.01
C CYS A 79 1.61 8.23 0.12
N TYR A 80 2.66 7.46 0.34
CA TYR A 80 3.81 7.37 -0.56
C TYR A 80 3.68 6.10 -1.39
N ILE A 81 3.93 6.21 -2.69
CA ILE A 81 3.92 5.11 -3.64
C ILE A 81 5.26 5.10 -4.35
N PHE A 82 5.86 3.92 -4.43
CA PHE A 82 7.04 3.63 -5.24
C PHE A 82 6.68 2.50 -6.21
N ILE A 83 7.02 2.65 -7.49
CA ILE A 83 6.78 1.72 -8.59
C ILE A 83 8.05 1.67 -9.41
#